data_AF-A0AB39T936-F1
#
_entry.id   AF-A0AB39T936-F1
#
_cell.length_a   1.000
_cell.length_b   1.000
_cell.length_c   1.000
_cell.angle_alpha   90.00
_cell.angle_beta   90.00
_cell.angle_gamma   90.00
#
_symmetry.space_group_name_H-M   'P 1'
#
loop_
_entity.id
_entity.type
_entity.pdbx_description
1 polymer ?
#
loop_
_entity_poly.entity_id
_entity_poly.type
_entity_poly.pdbx_seq_one_letter_code
_entity_poly.pdbx_strand_id
1 'polypeptide(L)'
;MPSRRIRRAWLTAAAAASLAFTGLVAPAQAEVVPRDASDPTVQEPLAAESAPSPFAATGWTSPGGEASPGDFTLSPGALNAETTSRVTRLDSVLPKSGVQNLLAGANRTVTPWCSRDPFGTAPDPDIKYCLQSDDSTSQEWVPQGFSGVSDAQDDELWGTAGNIQLFASYDGWDPGREDDPDPATGDCTTAELEANDACNQKGVRITFVQSRVNPASGTSEIKYRHVLLGWTYINSADHVSFDGLHASEYPIQKGVHAGGIVWYGNYLYVADTRNGLRVFDMRSIMDLDPDGDPTTHDAMGSDTDGVKTTANTEDKTKVGRHDNVWYSFGYRYVMPQVAAWKFKATQSNPAGSYACVSTGAPKASYVSLDRSTTPDRLIMGEYCRPQSGYPSTGRIASFPVAALEGRSSDVTAEGWANYLPLTNGGAQGAAAYNGKLYVNESKGTDEPGNLWRYGWSNGRLVTNGSAVKTARGAEDLYVERSTGRLWSLSEHRPGSASDCTANRDAADPVGTDYCQRVLYGHKLSWLDGQP
;
A
#
# COMPACT_ATOMS: atom_id res chain seq x y z
N MET A 1 36.23 -59.59 31.10
CA MET A 1 35.80 -59.23 32.47
C MET A 1 35.18 -57.84 32.43
N PRO A 2 34.07 -57.57 33.13
CA PRO A 2 32.80 -58.24 32.89
C PRO A 2 31.58 -57.29 32.94
N SER A 3 30.45 -57.77 32.37
CA SER A 3 29.07 -57.72 32.90
C SER A 3 28.42 -56.37 33.28
N ARG A 4 27.16 -56.08 32.94
CA ARG A 4 25.99 -56.88 33.36
C ARG A 4 24.77 -56.64 32.46
N ARG A 5 24.09 -57.75 32.17
CA ARG A 5 22.67 -57.85 31.77
C ARG A 5 21.78 -57.58 33.00
N ILE A 6 20.56 -57.08 32.78
CA ILE A 6 19.34 -57.64 33.38
C ILE A 6 18.21 -57.62 32.33
N ARG A 7 17.60 -58.80 32.13
CA ARG A 7 16.31 -59.05 31.46
C ARG A 7 15.21 -59.18 32.51
N ARG A 8 13.95 -58.87 32.14
CA ARG A 8 12.69 -59.60 32.40
C ARG A 8 11.55 -58.72 31.85
N ALA A 9 10.69 -59.08 30.88
CA ALA A 9 9.93 -60.28 30.53
C ALA A 9 8.52 -60.37 31.14
N TRP A 10 7.52 -60.03 30.29
CA TRP A 10 6.23 -60.69 29.99
C TRP A 10 5.06 -60.75 30.99
N LEU A 11 3.86 -60.83 30.36
CA LEU A 11 2.48 -61.13 30.81
C LEU A 11 1.60 -59.87 30.93
N THR A 12 0.39 -59.75 30.39
CA THR A 12 -0.56 -60.70 29.77
C THR A 12 -1.65 -59.91 29.03
N ALA A 13 -2.21 -60.50 27.98
CA ALA A 13 -3.36 -59.98 27.24
C ALA A 13 -4.66 -60.01 28.06
N ALA A 14 -5.53 -59.03 27.83
CA ALA A 14 -6.97 -59.17 27.98
C ALA A 14 -7.66 -58.37 26.86
N ALA A 15 -8.39 -59.08 26.00
CA ALA A 15 -9.27 -58.53 24.99
C ALA A 15 -10.67 -58.33 25.59
N ALA A 16 -11.32 -57.20 25.30
CA ALA A 16 -12.77 -57.09 25.30
C ALA A 16 -13.26 -55.90 24.45
N ALA A 17 -13.95 -56.27 23.37
CA ALA A 17 -15.14 -55.64 22.77
C ALA A 17 -15.14 -54.15 22.39
N SER A 18 -15.06 -53.98 21.06
CA SER A 18 -15.64 -52.96 20.19
C SER A 18 -16.86 -52.18 20.70
N LEU A 19 -16.83 -50.86 20.53
CA LEU A 19 -17.98 -50.06 20.10
C LEU A 19 -17.47 -48.90 19.24
N ALA A 20 -17.85 -48.94 17.97
CA ALA A 20 -17.56 -47.89 17.01
C ALA A 20 -18.32 -46.61 17.37
N PHE A 21 -17.61 -45.50 17.47
CA PHE A 21 -18.14 -44.17 17.17
C PHE A 21 -17.13 -43.50 16.24
N THR A 22 -17.47 -43.42 14.96
CA THR A 22 -16.83 -42.56 13.98
C THR A 22 -17.17 -41.12 14.33
N GLY A 23 -16.41 -40.52 15.24
CA GLY A 23 -16.32 -39.08 15.41
C GLY A 23 -15.13 -38.57 14.62
N LEU A 24 -15.37 -37.97 13.45
CA LEU A 24 -14.41 -37.10 12.80
C LEU A 24 -14.12 -35.94 13.75
N VAL A 25 -13.05 -36.04 14.52
CA VAL A 25 -12.51 -34.91 15.26
C VAL A 25 -11.92 -33.99 14.21
N ALA A 26 -12.66 -32.92 13.89
CA ALA A 26 -12.09 -31.78 13.16
C ALA A 26 -10.82 -31.34 13.91
N PRO A 27 -9.72 -30.99 13.22
CA PRO A 27 -8.58 -30.42 13.90
C PRO A 27 -9.06 -29.20 14.67
N ALA A 28 -8.72 -29.14 15.97
CA ALA A 28 -9.05 -28.03 16.83
C ALA A 28 -8.64 -26.74 16.12
N GLN A 29 -9.61 -25.90 15.78
CA GLN A 29 -9.34 -24.55 15.35
C GLN A 29 -8.58 -23.89 16.49
N ALA A 30 -7.38 -23.38 16.21
CA ALA A 30 -6.66 -22.54 17.15
C ALA A 30 -7.60 -21.38 17.52
N GLU A 31 -7.97 -21.31 18.79
CA GLU A 31 -8.73 -20.19 19.34
C GLU A 31 -7.88 -18.93 19.11
N VAL A 32 -8.43 -17.95 18.37
CA VAL A 32 -7.80 -16.64 18.20
C VAL A 32 -7.83 -15.97 19.57
N VAL A 33 -6.75 -16.11 20.33
CA VAL A 33 -6.55 -15.38 21.58
C VAL A 33 -6.47 -13.88 21.22
N PRO A 34 -7.32 -13.01 21.79
CA PRO A 34 -7.18 -11.57 21.60
C PRO A 34 -5.78 -11.15 22.06
N ARG A 35 -4.96 -10.62 21.15
CA ARG A 35 -3.66 -10.04 21.54
C ARG A 35 -3.91 -8.79 22.36
N ASP A 36 -3.19 -8.67 23.47
CA ASP A 36 -3.33 -7.54 24.39
C ASP A 36 -2.91 -6.25 23.69
N ALA A 37 -3.65 -5.15 23.90
CA ALA A 37 -3.33 -3.85 23.32
C ALA A 37 -2.01 -3.27 23.85
N SER A 38 -1.43 -3.88 24.89
CA SER A 38 -0.11 -3.55 25.43
C SER A 38 1.04 -4.34 24.82
N ASP A 39 0.79 -5.23 23.86
CA ASP A 39 1.85 -5.94 23.15
C ASP A 39 2.61 -4.94 22.27
N PRO A 40 3.90 -4.64 22.57
CA PRO A 40 4.68 -3.68 21.80
C PRO A 40 4.85 -4.12 20.34
N THR A 41 4.52 -5.38 20.02
CA THR A 41 4.65 -6.00 18.70
C THR A 41 3.41 -5.91 17.81
N VAL A 42 2.34 -5.24 18.26
CA VAL A 42 1.09 -5.13 17.49
C VAL A 42 1.04 -3.82 16.72
N GLN A 43 0.93 -3.93 15.40
CA GLN A 43 0.72 -2.79 14.49
C GLN A 43 -0.76 -2.69 14.06
N GLU A 44 -1.32 -1.47 14.12
CA GLU A 44 -2.72 -1.18 13.75
C GLU A 44 -2.86 -0.47 12.38
N PRO A 45 -4.01 -0.64 11.69
CA PRO A 45 -5.18 -1.34 12.14
C PRO A 45 -5.14 -2.84 11.84
N LEU A 46 -5.84 -3.62 12.67
CA LEU A 46 -6.23 -4.98 12.37
C LEU A 46 -7.75 -5.07 12.34
N ALA A 47 -8.31 -5.43 11.19
CA ALA A 47 -9.74 -5.69 11.10
C ALA A 47 -10.08 -6.99 11.83
N ALA A 48 -11.28 -7.05 12.43
CA ALA A 48 -11.76 -8.31 12.98
C ALA A 48 -11.99 -9.31 11.84
N GLU A 49 -11.45 -10.52 11.95
CA GLU A 49 -11.61 -11.56 10.93
C GLU A 49 -12.62 -12.63 11.35
N SER A 50 -13.30 -13.22 10.37
CA SER A 50 -14.13 -14.41 10.57
C SER A 50 -14.08 -15.35 9.38
N ALA A 51 -14.50 -16.59 9.59
CA ALA A 51 -14.50 -17.60 8.53
C ALA A 51 -15.34 -17.11 7.32
N PRO A 52 -14.80 -17.24 6.09
CA PRO A 52 -15.55 -16.84 4.90
C PRO A 52 -16.82 -17.69 4.81
N SER A 53 -17.96 -17.03 4.76
CA SER A 53 -19.26 -17.68 4.57
C SER A 53 -19.70 -17.48 3.12
N PRO A 54 -19.79 -18.54 2.29
CA PRO A 54 -20.30 -18.41 0.94
C PRO A 54 -21.79 -18.01 1.00
N PHE A 55 -22.16 -17.00 0.21
CA PHE A 55 -23.54 -16.51 0.04
C PHE A 55 -24.36 -16.25 1.32
N ALA A 56 -24.47 -14.98 1.71
CA ALA A 56 -25.73 -14.44 2.22
C ALA A 56 -26.41 -13.68 1.06
N ALA A 57 -27.38 -14.30 0.41
CA ALA A 57 -28.02 -13.83 -0.83
C ALA A 57 -28.81 -12.50 -0.71
N THR A 58 -28.78 -11.81 0.43
CA THR A 58 -29.66 -10.67 0.71
C THR A 58 -29.03 -9.30 0.46
N GLY A 59 -27.71 -9.20 0.20
CA GLY A 59 -27.01 -7.90 0.10
C GLY A 59 -26.56 -7.47 -1.30
N TRP A 60 -26.36 -8.39 -2.24
CA TRP A 60 -25.97 -8.06 -3.61
C TRP A 60 -27.20 -7.87 -4.49
N THR A 61 -27.41 -6.64 -4.96
CA THR A 61 -28.61 -6.30 -5.75
C THR A 61 -28.36 -6.47 -7.25
N SER A 62 -27.27 -5.90 -7.78
CA SER A 62 -26.80 -6.05 -9.16
C SER A 62 -25.54 -5.19 -9.40
N PRO A 63 -24.79 -5.39 -10.50
CA PRO A 63 -23.71 -4.48 -10.89
C PRO A 63 -24.22 -3.03 -11.05
N GLY A 64 -23.45 -2.07 -10.56
CA GLY A 64 -23.81 -0.65 -10.53
C GLY A 64 -24.82 -0.27 -9.44
N GLY A 65 -25.49 -1.24 -8.80
CA GLY A 65 -26.50 -1.02 -7.77
C GLY A 65 -25.92 -0.54 -6.45
N GLU A 66 -26.80 -0.17 -5.52
CA GLU A 66 -26.44 0.28 -4.17
C GLU A 66 -25.75 -0.85 -3.39
N ALA A 67 -24.71 -0.50 -2.65
CA ALA A 67 -24.02 -1.31 -1.65
C ALA A 67 -24.24 -0.70 -0.26
N SER A 68 -24.07 -1.48 0.80
CA SER A 68 -24.25 -0.99 2.17
C SER A 68 -23.16 0.02 2.54
N PRO A 69 -23.49 1.28 2.86
CA PRO A 69 -22.49 2.23 3.37
C PRO A 69 -21.88 1.77 4.70
N GLY A 70 -22.65 1.00 5.48
CA GLY A 70 -22.22 0.44 6.77
C GLY A 70 -21.04 -0.51 6.65
N ASP A 71 -20.89 -1.21 5.52
CA ASP A 71 -19.77 -2.13 5.25
C ASP A 71 -18.42 -1.39 5.22
N PHE A 72 -18.45 -0.12 4.83
CA PHE A 72 -17.30 0.77 4.72
C PHE A 72 -17.05 1.59 6.00
N THR A 73 -17.81 1.36 7.08
CA THR A 73 -17.63 2.13 8.32
C THR A 73 -16.21 1.96 8.85
N LEU A 74 -15.53 3.08 9.08
CA LEU A 74 -14.18 3.17 9.64
C LEU A 74 -14.26 3.55 11.12
N SER A 75 -13.73 2.71 11.99
CA SER A 75 -13.51 3.02 13.41
C SER A 75 -12.09 3.55 13.62
N PRO A 76 -11.85 4.47 14.56
CA PRO A 76 -10.49 4.87 14.91
C PRO A 76 -9.63 3.67 15.32
N GLY A 77 -8.37 3.66 14.90
CA GLY A 77 -7.39 2.66 15.34
C GLY A 77 -7.26 2.65 16.86
N ALA A 78 -7.20 1.46 17.45
CA ALA A 78 -7.21 1.30 18.91
C ALA A 78 -5.96 1.93 19.57
N LEU A 79 -4.84 1.95 18.85
CA LEU A 79 -3.56 2.45 19.33
C LEU A 79 -3.29 3.93 18.97
N ASN A 80 -4.25 4.68 18.41
CA ASN A 80 -4.00 6.05 17.93
C ASN A 80 -3.40 6.99 18.99
N ALA A 81 -3.86 6.89 20.24
CA ALA A 81 -3.31 7.70 21.34
C ALA A 81 -1.85 7.32 21.64
N GLU A 82 -1.55 6.03 21.67
CA GLU A 82 -0.20 5.53 21.90
C GLU A 82 0.74 5.85 20.73
N THR A 83 0.28 5.67 19.49
CA THR A 83 1.00 6.09 18.27
C THR A 83 1.38 7.57 18.36
N THR A 84 0.45 8.43 18.79
CA THR A 84 0.73 9.87 18.97
C THR A 84 1.87 10.10 19.98
N SER A 85 1.85 9.42 21.12
CA SER A 85 2.91 9.52 22.13
C SER A 85 4.26 9.00 21.61
N ARG A 86 4.28 7.85 20.93
CA ARG A 86 5.48 7.24 20.35
C ARG A 86 6.10 8.14 19.28
N VAL A 87 5.29 8.68 18.36
CA VAL A 87 5.77 9.62 17.33
C VAL A 87 6.28 10.93 17.94
N THR A 88 5.64 11.45 18.98
CA THR A 88 6.14 12.65 19.68
C THR A 88 7.51 12.39 20.31
N ARG A 89 7.72 11.19 20.87
CA ARG A 89 9.02 10.77 21.40
C ARG A 89 10.06 10.66 20.29
N LEU A 90 9.72 10.04 19.16
CA LEU A 90 10.60 9.94 17.99
C LEU A 90 10.99 11.32 17.45
N ASP A 91 10.02 12.25 17.37
CA ASP A 91 10.20 13.64 16.94
C ASP A 91 11.16 14.45 17.83
N SER A 92 11.31 14.05 19.10
CA SER A 92 12.27 14.68 20.01
C SER A 92 13.71 14.22 19.78
N VAL A 93 13.90 13.10 19.07
CA VAL A 93 15.20 12.47 18.82
C VAL A 93 15.69 12.75 17.40
N LEU A 94 14.82 12.58 16.40
CA LEU A 94 15.20 12.70 14.99
C LEU A 94 14.85 14.08 14.42
N PRO A 95 15.75 14.70 13.64
CA PRO A 95 15.45 15.96 12.98
C PRO A 95 14.42 15.76 11.85
N LYS A 96 13.72 16.84 11.51
CA LYS A 96 12.72 16.87 10.43
C LYS A 96 13.17 17.74 9.26
N SER A 97 12.91 17.26 8.04
CA SER A 97 13.20 18.02 6.81
C SER A 97 11.95 18.68 6.23
N GLY A 98 10.81 17.98 6.24
CA GLY A 98 9.57 18.39 5.58
C GLY A 98 9.64 18.31 4.05
N VAL A 99 8.50 18.51 3.38
CA VAL A 99 8.36 18.26 1.93
C VAL A 99 9.24 19.17 1.06
N GLN A 100 9.36 20.47 1.37
CA GLN A 100 10.12 21.40 0.50
C GLN A 100 11.62 21.08 0.49
N ASN A 101 12.22 20.79 1.65
CA ASN A 101 13.63 20.43 1.74
C ASN A 101 13.89 19.06 1.11
N LEU A 102 12.97 18.10 1.32
CA LEU A 102 13.01 16.80 0.65
C LEU A 102 13.02 16.95 -0.87
N LEU A 103 12.15 17.80 -1.43
CA LEU A 103 12.09 18.04 -2.86
C LEU A 103 13.36 18.76 -3.34
N ALA A 104 13.87 19.74 -2.60
CA ALA A 104 15.14 20.41 -2.91
C ALA A 104 16.29 19.41 -3.00
N GLY A 105 16.38 18.47 -2.05
CA GLY A 105 17.35 17.37 -1.99
C GLY A 105 17.02 16.14 -2.84
N ALA A 106 16.07 16.24 -3.77
CA ALA A 106 15.74 15.16 -4.69
C ALA A 106 16.93 14.80 -5.58
N ASN A 107 17.39 13.55 -5.49
CA ASN A 107 18.63 13.07 -6.10
C ASN A 107 18.40 12.20 -7.34
N ARG A 108 17.15 11.93 -7.71
CA ARG A 108 16.79 11.08 -8.85
C ARG A 108 16.05 11.90 -9.89
N THR A 109 16.14 11.48 -11.16
CA THR A 109 15.63 12.25 -12.30
C THR A 109 14.60 11.45 -13.05
N VAL A 110 13.47 12.07 -13.37
CA VAL A 110 12.47 11.51 -14.30
C VAL A 110 12.83 11.93 -15.71
N THR A 111 12.75 11.00 -16.66
CA THR A 111 12.80 11.32 -18.09
C THR A 111 11.40 11.28 -18.69
N PRO A 112 11.00 12.24 -19.53
CA PRO A 112 9.75 12.14 -20.26
C PRO A 112 9.84 11.09 -21.37
N TRP A 113 8.75 10.39 -21.64
CA TRP A 113 8.56 9.42 -22.74
C TRP A 113 9.54 8.25 -22.75
N CYS A 114 9.04 7.08 -22.37
CA CYS A 114 9.87 5.87 -22.21
C CYS A 114 9.89 5.08 -23.50
N SER A 115 11.04 4.47 -23.82
CA SER A 115 11.18 3.67 -25.03
C SER A 115 10.53 2.29 -24.93
N ARG A 116 10.31 1.79 -23.70
CA ARG A 116 9.77 0.45 -23.39
C ARG A 116 8.61 0.51 -22.41
N ASP A 117 7.61 1.29 -22.79
CA ASP A 117 6.45 1.59 -21.94
C ASP A 117 5.33 0.54 -22.03
N PRO A 118 4.44 0.47 -21.02
CA PRO A 118 3.42 -0.58 -20.89
C PRO A 118 2.14 -0.32 -21.69
N PHE A 119 2.11 0.63 -22.63
CA PHE A 119 0.88 0.95 -23.37
C PHE A 119 0.60 -0.05 -24.49
N GLY A 120 1.63 -0.58 -25.16
CA GLY A 120 1.43 -1.52 -26.28
C GLY A 120 0.50 -0.94 -27.35
N THR A 121 -0.70 -1.50 -27.52
CA THR A 121 -1.73 -1.01 -28.46
C THR A 121 -2.64 0.07 -27.88
N ALA A 122 -2.50 0.42 -26.59
CA ALA A 122 -3.24 1.50 -25.98
C ALA A 122 -2.83 2.86 -26.58
N PRO A 123 -3.76 3.82 -26.71
CA PRO A 123 -3.44 5.18 -27.13
C PRO A 123 -2.47 5.83 -26.15
N ASP A 124 -1.58 6.66 -26.67
CA ASP A 124 -0.64 7.40 -25.84
C ASP A 124 -1.36 8.36 -24.88
N PRO A 125 -0.81 8.54 -23.66
CA PRO A 125 -1.30 9.52 -22.71
C PRO A 125 -0.91 10.95 -23.13
N ASP A 126 -1.45 11.95 -22.45
CA ASP A 126 -1.02 13.36 -22.63
C ASP A 126 0.41 13.58 -22.11
N ILE A 127 0.80 12.80 -21.09
CA ILE A 127 2.11 12.87 -20.46
C ILE A 127 2.54 11.50 -19.93
N LYS A 128 3.85 11.21 -20.00
CA LYS A 128 4.47 9.95 -19.57
C LYS A 128 5.83 10.23 -18.93
N TYR A 129 6.04 9.72 -17.73
CA TYR A 129 7.23 9.90 -16.89
C TYR A 129 7.88 8.55 -16.62
N CYS A 130 9.16 8.44 -16.96
CA CYS A 130 9.99 7.28 -16.70
C CYS A 130 10.83 7.54 -15.45
N LEU A 131 10.74 6.62 -14.51
CA LEU A 131 11.67 6.57 -13.39
C LEU A 131 13.05 6.14 -13.89
N GLN A 132 14.09 6.34 -13.07
CA GLN A 132 15.40 5.76 -13.36
C GLN A 132 15.29 4.22 -13.41
N SER A 133 16.21 3.58 -14.13
CA SER A 133 16.10 2.16 -14.50
C SER A 133 15.85 1.26 -13.31
N ASP A 134 16.63 1.40 -12.24
CA ASP A 134 16.56 0.64 -10.99
C ASP A 134 15.21 0.78 -10.24
N ASP A 135 14.47 1.88 -10.41
CA ASP A 135 13.09 1.98 -9.90
C ASP A 135 12.07 1.47 -10.90
N SER A 136 12.19 1.89 -12.16
CA SER A 136 11.23 1.54 -13.21
C SER A 136 11.14 0.02 -13.43
N THR A 137 12.22 -0.70 -13.17
CA THR A 137 12.32 -2.15 -13.31
C THR A 137 12.47 -2.87 -11.97
N SER A 138 12.29 -2.23 -10.81
CA SER A 138 12.49 -2.91 -9.50
C SER A 138 11.62 -4.18 -9.36
N GLN A 139 12.17 -5.28 -8.83
CA GLN A 139 11.36 -6.45 -8.41
C GLN A 139 10.82 -6.27 -6.99
N GLU A 140 11.62 -5.63 -6.16
CA GLU A 140 11.32 -5.30 -4.78
C GLU A 140 10.19 -4.28 -4.71
N TRP A 141 10.31 -3.14 -5.38
CA TRP A 141 9.34 -2.07 -5.23
C TRP A 141 8.31 -2.07 -6.35
N VAL A 142 7.08 -2.41 -5.97
CA VAL A 142 5.92 -2.52 -6.86
C VAL A 142 4.98 -1.32 -6.65
N PRO A 143 4.87 -0.41 -7.63
CA PRO A 143 4.01 0.76 -7.54
C PRO A 143 2.51 0.43 -7.52
N GLN A 144 1.73 1.13 -6.68
CA GLN A 144 0.29 0.90 -6.48
C GLN A 144 -0.53 2.21 -6.39
N GLY A 145 -0.32 3.03 -5.36
CA GLY A 145 -1.11 4.25 -5.13
C GLY A 145 -0.61 5.51 -5.85
N PHE A 146 -1.50 6.48 -6.12
CA PHE A 146 -1.15 7.78 -6.71
C PHE A 146 -1.95 8.95 -6.12
N SER A 147 -1.29 10.07 -5.85
CA SER A 147 -1.94 11.33 -5.45
C SER A 147 -1.03 12.51 -5.81
N GLY A 148 -1.35 13.71 -5.37
CA GLY A 148 -0.52 14.88 -5.59
C GLY A 148 -1.04 16.12 -4.88
N VAL A 149 -0.36 17.23 -5.07
CA VAL A 149 -0.67 18.47 -4.35
C VAL A 149 -2.04 19.07 -4.73
N SER A 150 -2.65 18.67 -5.85
CA SER A 150 -4.01 19.09 -6.22
C SER A 150 -5.08 18.50 -5.30
N ASP A 151 -4.83 17.30 -4.76
CA ASP A 151 -5.64 16.72 -3.67
C ASP A 151 -5.37 17.47 -2.36
N ALA A 152 -4.09 17.77 -2.10
CA ALA A 152 -3.64 18.26 -0.80
C ALA A 152 -4.14 19.66 -0.46
N GLN A 153 -4.10 20.58 -1.43
CA GLN A 153 -4.29 22.00 -1.19
C GLN A 153 -5.16 22.63 -2.30
N ASP A 154 -5.93 23.66 -1.95
CA ASP A 154 -6.80 24.37 -2.90
C ASP A 154 -6.02 25.04 -4.01
N ASP A 155 -4.91 25.69 -3.66
CA ASP A 155 -4.01 26.41 -4.54
C ASP A 155 -2.98 25.51 -5.25
N GLU A 156 -3.00 24.20 -4.96
CA GLU A 156 -2.06 23.20 -5.47
C GLU A 156 -0.59 23.51 -5.12
N LEU A 157 -0.35 24.18 -3.98
CA LEU A 157 0.98 24.49 -3.48
C LEU A 157 1.19 23.93 -2.07
N TRP A 158 2.33 23.26 -1.86
CA TRP A 158 2.84 23.00 -0.52
C TRP A 158 3.89 24.05 -0.16
N GLY A 159 3.47 25.07 0.61
CA GLY A 159 4.27 26.28 0.81
C GLY A 159 4.42 27.02 -0.52
N THR A 160 5.61 26.98 -1.11
CA THR A 160 5.87 27.57 -2.44
C THR A 160 6.05 26.54 -3.55
N ALA A 161 5.98 25.24 -3.23
CA ALA A 161 6.23 24.16 -4.16
C ALA A 161 4.94 23.66 -4.80
N GLY A 162 4.82 23.77 -6.13
CA GLY A 162 3.73 23.19 -6.92
C GLY A 162 4.21 22.04 -7.82
N ASN A 163 3.30 21.51 -8.66
CA ASN A 163 3.54 20.40 -9.60
C ASN A 163 4.14 19.16 -8.93
N ILE A 164 3.58 18.76 -7.78
CA ILE A 164 4.02 17.62 -6.99
C ILE A 164 3.06 16.46 -7.22
N GLN A 165 3.59 15.32 -7.64
CA GLN A 165 2.89 14.03 -7.67
C GLN A 165 3.54 13.07 -6.69
N LEU A 166 2.73 12.24 -6.05
CA LEU A 166 3.16 11.18 -5.15
C LEU A 166 2.73 9.83 -5.73
N PHE A 167 3.58 8.82 -5.61
CA PHE A 167 3.14 7.45 -5.77
C PHE A 167 3.67 6.55 -4.66
N ALA A 168 2.87 5.56 -4.28
CA ALA A 168 3.26 4.54 -3.32
C ALA A 168 3.82 3.32 -4.05
N SER A 169 4.79 2.65 -3.42
CA SER A 169 5.20 1.30 -3.80
C SER A 169 5.30 0.45 -2.56
N TYR A 170 4.79 -0.77 -2.61
CA TYR A 170 5.04 -1.76 -1.57
C TYR A 170 6.25 -2.62 -1.94
N ASP A 171 6.85 -3.21 -0.92
CA ASP A 171 7.87 -4.23 -1.08
C ASP A 171 7.21 -5.57 -1.43
N GLY A 172 7.30 -5.94 -2.71
CA GLY A 172 6.81 -7.20 -3.26
C GLY A 172 7.80 -8.35 -3.15
N TRP A 173 8.95 -8.16 -2.52
CA TRP A 173 9.91 -9.22 -2.26
C TRP A 173 9.79 -9.71 -0.81
N ASP A 174 9.08 -10.82 -0.62
CA ASP A 174 8.99 -11.49 0.68
C ASP A 174 10.17 -12.47 0.87
N PRO A 175 11.05 -12.28 1.87
CA PRO A 175 12.10 -13.25 2.16
C PRO A 175 11.57 -14.57 2.72
N GLY A 176 10.26 -14.74 2.93
CA GLY A 176 9.66 -16.04 3.27
C GLY A 176 9.74 -16.38 4.75
N ARG A 177 9.64 -15.37 5.63
CA ARG A 177 9.79 -15.52 7.09
C ARG A 177 8.45 -15.63 7.82
N GLU A 178 7.34 -15.66 7.08
CA GLU A 178 5.97 -15.75 7.62
C GLU A 178 5.64 -17.09 8.28
N ASP A 179 6.42 -18.14 8.02
CA ASP A 179 6.24 -19.47 8.62
C ASP A 179 7.36 -19.81 9.63
N ASP A 180 8.25 -18.87 9.96
CA ASP A 180 9.36 -19.13 10.87
C ASP A 180 8.87 -19.24 12.34
N PRO A 181 8.98 -20.42 12.98
CA PRO A 181 8.51 -20.62 14.34
C PRO A 181 9.41 -19.98 15.41
N ASP A 182 10.59 -19.44 15.04
CA ASP A 182 11.53 -18.84 15.98
C ASP A 182 11.73 -17.34 15.71
N PRO A 183 11.21 -16.42 16.56
CA PRO A 183 11.44 -14.99 16.41
C PRO A 183 12.93 -14.57 16.52
N ALA A 184 13.84 -15.49 16.93
CA ALA A 184 15.28 -15.25 16.92
C ALA A 184 15.94 -15.38 15.54
N THR A 185 15.24 -15.84 14.50
CA THR A 185 15.78 -15.89 13.12
C THR A 185 15.72 -14.55 12.40
N GLY A 186 15.40 -13.44 13.08
CA GLY A 186 15.49 -12.07 12.55
C GLY A 186 16.90 -11.63 12.07
N ASP A 187 17.87 -12.55 12.07
CA ASP A 187 19.15 -12.38 11.42
C ASP A 187 19.07 -12.66 9.91
N CYS A 188 19.74 -11.81 9.16
CA CYS A 188 20.01 -11.98 7.75
C CYS A 188 20.69 -13.32 7.45
N THR A 189 20.23 -14.00 6.40
CA THR A 189 20.99 -15.09 5.81
C THR A 189 22.33 -14.56 5.29
N THR A 190 23.33 -15.44 5.19
CA THR A 190 24.63 -15.07 4.61
C THR A 190 24.49 -14.47 3.21
N ALA A 191 23.55 -14.97 2.40
CA ALA A 191 23.30 -14.45 1.06
C ALA A 191 22.70 -13.04 1.07
N GLU A 192 21.78 -12.72 1.99
CA GLU A 192 21.21 -11.38 2.14
C GLU A 192 22.26 -10.37 2.61
N LEU A 193 23.13 -10.77 3.55
CA LEU A 193 24.28 -9.96 3.97
C LEU A 193 25.26 -9.72 2.83
N GLU A 194 25.56 -10.75 2.02
CA GLU A 194 26.41 -10.63 0.83
C GLU A 194 25.80 -9.72 -0.24
N ALA A 195 24.48 -9.74 -0.40
CA ALA A 195 23.75 -8.88 -1.33
C ALA A 195 23.55 -7.44 -0.82
N ASN A 196 23.84 -7.18 0.46
CA ASN A 196 23.50 -5.94 1.17
C ASN A 196 22.00 -5.61 1.02
N ASP A 197 21.16 -6.62 1.28
CA ASP A 197 19.70 -6.50 1.22
C ASP A 197 19.05 -6.73 2.59
N ALA A 198 17.85 -6.17 2.78
CA ALA A 198 17.13 -6.34 4.03
C ALA A 198 16.62 -7.76 4.20
N CYS A 199 16.53 -8.12 5.47
CA CYS A 199 16.24 -9.49 5.89
C CYS A 199 14.75 -9.62 6.26
N ASN A 200 14.07 -8.48 6.35
CA ASN A 200 12.64 -8.32 6.49
C ASN A 200 12.13 -7.51 5.29
N GLN A 201 10.84 -7.65 4.97
CA GLN A 201 10.20 -6.74 4.02
C GLN A 201 10.34 -5.30 4.50
N LYS A 202 10.55 -4.37 3.58
CA LYS A 202 10.74 -2.94 3.88
C LYS A 202 9.40 -2.21 4.02
N GLY A 203 8.29 -2.86 3.68
CA GLY A 203 6.95 -2.30 3.82
C GLY A 203 6.56 -1.41 2.65
N VAL A 204 6.33 -0.12 2.89
CA VAL A 204 5.84 0.83 1.87
C VAL A 204 6.78 2.02 1.77
N ARG A 205 7.02 2.49 0.54
CA ARG A 205 7.67 3.77 0.28
C ARG A 205 6.78 4.71 -0.50
N ILE A 206 6.90 5.99 -0.23
CA ILE A 206 6.29 7.08 -1.00
C ILE A 206 7.36 7.79 -1.79
N THR A 207 7.11 7.98 -3.07
CA THR A 207 7.99 8.75 -3.95
C THR A 207 7.38 10.10 -4.24
N PHE A 208 8.11 11.16 -3.91
CA PHE A 208 7.75 12.53 -4.20
C PHE A 208 8.39 12.94 -5.52
N VAL A 209 7.59 13.27 -6.52
CA VAL A 209 8.02 13.73 -7.84
C VAL A 209 7.65 15.21 -7.97
N GLN A 210 8.59 16.04 -8.43
CA GLN A 210 8.31 17.44 -8.73
C GLN A 210 8.87 17.85 -10.09
N SER A 211 8.00 18.42 -10.92
CA SER A 211 8.40 19.20 -12.10
C SER A 211 8.67 20.65 -11.69
N ARG A 212 9.87 21.16 -11.95
CA ARG A 212 10.29 22.50 -11.53
C ARG A 212 11.29 23.14 -12.47
N VAL A 213 11.56 24.41 -12.24
CA VAL A 213 12.75 25.08 -12.77
C VAL A 213 13.85 24.96 -11.72
N ASN A 214 14.98 24.37 -12.09
CA ASN A 214 16.13 24.27 -11.21
C ASN A 214 16.60 25.70 -10.85
N PRO A 215 16.64 26.06 -9.55
CA PRO A 215 16.97 27.44 -9.15
C PRO A 215 18.43 27.81 -9.45
N ALA A 216 19.34 26.84 -9.55
CA ALA A 216 20.75 27.06 -9.84
C ALA A 216 21.04 27.20 -11.34
N SER A 217 20.40 26.40 -12.20
CA SER A 217 20.66 26.41 -13.65
C SER A 217 19.60 27.14 -14.48
N GLY A 218 18.41 27.41 -13.93
CA GLY A 218 17.28 27.99 -14.66
C GLY A 218 16.62 27.03 -15.67
N THR A 219 17.04 25.76 -15.72
CA THR A 219 16.49 24.76 -16.66
C THR A 219 15.34 24.00 -16.03
N SER A 220 14.33 23.66 -16.83
CA SER A 220 13.28 22.73 -16.40
C SER A 220 13.88 21.36 -16.08
N GLU A 221 13.45 20.78 -14.97
CA GLU A 221 13.82 19.44 -14.54
C GLU A 221 12.63 18.76 -13.86
N ILE A 222 12.65 17.43 -13.85
CA ILE A 222 11.73 16.63 -13.05
C ILE A 222 12.57 15.74 -12.15
N LYS A 223 12.47 15.97 -10.85
CA LYS A 223 13.25 15.26 -9.84
C LYS A 223 12.34 14.49 -8.90
N TYR A 224 12.88 13.43 -8.30
CA TYR A 224 12.14 12.69 -7.29
C TYR A 224 13.01 12.18 -6.16
N ARG A 225 12.36 11.89 -5.04
CA ARG A 225 12.96 11.36 -3.81
C ARG A 225 12.01 10.39 -3.12
N HIS A 226 12.57 9.34 -2.51
CA HIS A 226 11.80 8.35 -1.77
C HIS A 226 11.77 8.65 -0.27
N VAL A 227 10.68 8.23 0.36
CA VAL A 227 10.45 8.24 1.81
C VAL A 227 9.95 6.87 2.22
N LEU A 228 10.60 6.24 3.19
CA LEU A 228 10.11 5.00 3.78
C LEU A 228 8.96 5.32 4.74
N LEU A 229 7.84 4.60 4.64
CA LEU A 229 6.80 4.67 5.67
C LEU A 229 7.19 3.76 6.82
N GLY A 230 7.18 4.33 8.02
CA GLY A 230 7.60 3.62 9.23
C GLY A 230 6.47 3.44 10.23
N TRP A 231 6.62 2.45 11.10
CA TRP A 231 5.81 2.28 12.29
C TRP A 231 6.67 2.44 13.54
N THR A 232 6.25 3.30 14.46
CA THR A 232 6.99 3.62 15.67
C THR A 232 6.57 2.73 16.83
N TYR A 233 7.55 2.19 17.56
CA TYR A 233 7.37 1.36 18.73
C TYR A 233 8.38 1.70 19.84
N ILE A 234 8.13 1.17 21.04
CA ILE A 234 9.08 1.23 22.16
C ILE A 234 9.64 -0.18 22.34
N ASN A 235 10.95 -0.34 22.25
CA ASN A 235 11.59 -1.66 22.36
C ASN A 235 11.68 -2.12 23.82
N SER A 236 12.15 -3.36 24.03
CA SER A 236 12.28 -3.97 25.36
C SER A 236 13.28 -3.27 26.31
N ALA A 237 14.13 -2.39 25.78
CA ALA A 237 15.03 -1.54 26.55
C ALA A 237 14.42 -0.16 26.89
N ASP A 238 13.12 0.04 26.64
CA ASP A 238 12.43 1.33 26.74
C ASP A 238 13.11 2.41 25.88
N HIS A 239 13.51 2.08 24.66
CA HIS A 239 13.94 3.06 23.67
C HIS A 239 12.90 3.20 22.56
N VAL A 240 12.64 4.43 22.13
CA VAL A 240 11.88 4.66 20.89
C VAL A 240 12.67 4.13 19.71
N SER A 241 11.96 3.46 18.81
CA SER A 241 12.50 2.87 17.57
C SER A 241 11.41 2.92 16.49
N PHE A 242 11.75 2.49 15.28
CA PHE A 242 10.78 2.26 14.24
C PHE A 242 11.16 1.03 13.40
N ASP A 243 10.18 0.47 12.72
CA ASP A 243 10.36 -0.47 11.62
C ASP A 243 9.73 0.10 10.35
N GLY A 244 9.88 -0.56 9.20
CA GLY A 244 9.05 -0.34 8.03
C GLY A 244 7.56 -0.51 8.33
N LEU A 245 6.70 -0.22 7.36
CA LEU A 245 5.26 -0.39 7.53
C LEU A 245 4.81 -1.81 7.19
N HIS A 246 4.28 -2.56 8.16
CA HIS A 246 3.83 -3.94 7.95
C HIS A 246 2.38 -4.18 8.37
N ALA A 247 1.84 -5.34 8.01
CA ALA A 247 0.50 -5.74 8.46
C ALA A 247 0.50 -6.39 9.85
N SER A 248 1.62 -6.98 10.29
CA SER A 248 1.81 -7.59 11.62
C SER A 248 3.29 -7.85 11.90
N GLU A 249 3.71 -7.81 13.17
CA GLU A 249 5.09 -8.16 13.58
C GLU A 249 5.31 -9.68 13.73
N TYR A 250 4.30 -10.45 14.16
CA TYR A 250 4.41 -11.91 14.26
C TYR A 250 3.12 -12.66 13.91
N PRO A 251 3.15 -13.78 13.13
CA PRO A 251 4.31 -14.25 12.37
C PRO A 251 4.85 -13.14 11.44
N ILE A 252 6.17 -13.18 11.19
CA ILE A 252 6.91 -12.07 10.56
C ILE A 252 6.42 -11.89 9.11
N GLN A 253 5.64 -10.81 8.96
CA GLN A 253 5.37 -9.94 7.81
C GLN A 253 4.86 -10.52 6.48
N LYS A 254 3.63 -10.11 6.14
CA LYS A 254 3.29 -9.65 4.79
C LYS A 254 3.21 -8.12 4.80
N GLY A 255 3.84 -7.48 3.83
CA GLY A 255 3.91 -6.04 3.70
C GLY A 255 2.54 -5.45 3.44
N VAL A 256 2.37 -4.16 3.76
CA VAL A 256 1.16 -3.44 3.36
C VAL A 256 1.21 -3.21 1.86
N HIS A 257 0.24 -3.73 1.11
CA HIS A 257 0.16 -3.56 -0.35
C HIS A 257 0.02 -2.09 -0.80
N ALA A 258 -0.46 -1.20 0.08
CA ALA A 258 -0.65 0.23 -0.19
C ALA A 258 -1.45 0.49 -1.48
N GLY A 259 -2.60 -0.17 -1.63
CA GLY A 259 -3.36 -0.20 -2.89
C GLY A 259 -3.78 1.18 -3.42
N GLY A 260 -3.88 2.19 -2.55
CA GLY A 260 -4.05 3.57 -2.98
C GLY A 260 -3.59 4.57 -1.94
N ILE A 261 -3.39 5.82 -2.36
CA ILE A 261 -3.02 6.92 -1.46
C ILE A 261 -3.79 8.19 -1.74
N VAL A 262 -4.05 8.98 -0.70
CA VAL A 262 -4.61 10.33 -0.81
C VAL A 262 -3.81 11.28 0.06
N TRP A 263 -3.24 12.33 -0.52
CA TRP A 263 -2.67 13.45 0.22
C TRP A 263 -3.74 14.53 0.38
N TYR A 264 -4.23 14.75 1.61
CA TYR A 264 -5.21 15.80 1.91
C TYR A 264 -4.75 16.67 3.08
N GLY A 265 -4.66 17.98 2.85
CA GLY A 265 -4.08 18.91 3.82
C GLY A 265 -2.69 18.44 4.25
N ASN A 266 -2.49 18.25 5.56
CA ASN A 266 -1.22 17.79 6.11
C ASN A 266 -1.04 16.26 6.11
N TYR A 267 -2.06 15.49 5.73
CA TYR A 267 -2.08 14.05 5.97
C TYR A 267 -2.02 13.24 4.68
N LEU A 268 -1.29 12.14 4.74
CA LEU A 268 -1.33 11.09 3.75
C LEU A 268 -2.16 9.93 4.30
N TYR A 269 -3.20 9.55 3.57
CA TYR A 269 -3.97 8.34 3.82
C TYR A 269 -3.47 7.25 2.88
N VAL A 270 -3.22 6.06 3.41
CA VAL A 270 -2.75 4.90 2.65
C VAL A 270 -3.71 3.75 2.90
N ALA A 271 -4.25 3.17 1.83
CA ALA A 271 -5.13 2.02 1.94
C ALA A 271 -4.34 0.78 2.38
N ASP A 272 -4.75 0.18 3.50
CA ASP A 272 -4.30 -1.15 3.93
C ASP A 272 -5.41 -2.15 3.64
N THR A 273 -5.28 -2.83 2.51
CA THR A 273 -6.26 -3.67 1.81
C THR A 273 -7.35 -4.28 2.69
N ARG A 274 -6.98 -5.04 3.72
CA ARG A 274 -7.96 -5.77 4.56
C ARG A 274 -8.33 -5.05 5.85
N ASN A 275 -7.56 -4.04 6.24
CA ASN A 275 -7.57 -3.47 7.58
C ASN A 275 -8.23 -2.10 7.64
N GLY A 276 -8.04 -1.23 6.65
CA GLY A 276 -8.59 0.13 6.62
C GLY A 276 -7.62 1.16 6.04
N LEU A 277 -7.35 2.25 6.77
CA LEU A 277 -6.42 3.29 6.38
C LEU A 277 -5.28 3.45 7.39
N ARG A 278 -4.06 3.56 6.88
CA ARG A 278 -2.88 4.07 7.60
C ARG A 278 -2.79 5.57 7.36
N VAL A 279 -2.44 6.35 8.38
CA VAL A 279 -2.38 7.82 8.29
C VAL A 279 -1.00 8.32 8.69
N PHE A 280 -0.44 9.19 7.86
CA PHE A 280 0.87 9.81 8.06
C PHE A 280 0.75 11.33 7.99
N ASP A 281 1.70 12.06 8.58
CA ASP A 281 1.72 13.52 8.57
C ASP A 281 2.91 14.01 7.75
N MET A 282 2.64 14.78 6.69
CA MET A 282 3.65 15.35 5.78
C MET A 282 4.64 16.28 6.48
N ARG A 283 4.30 16.74 7.69
CA ARG A 283 5.19 17.57 8.53
C ARG A 283 6.15 16.72 9.37
N SER A 284 5.92 15.42 9.47
CA SER A 284 6.71 14.48 10.28
C SER A 284 7.66 13.63 9.42
N ILE A 285 8.26 14.22 8.39
CA ILE A 285 9.30 13.55 7.59
C ILE A 285 10.62 13.69 8.31
N MET A 286 11.05 12.61 8.95
CA MET A 286 12.33 12.51 9.66
C MET A 286 13.48 12.41 8.65
N ASP A 287 14.60 13.06 8.96
CA ASP A 287 15.81 13.08 8.16
C ASP A 287 16.94 12.37 8.90
N LEU A 288 17.39 11.23 8.40
CA LEU A 288 18.50 10.46 8.99
C LEU A 288 19.85 10.84 8.40
N ASP A 289 19.89 11.75 7.41
CA ASP A 289 21.12 12.27 6.79
C ASP A 289 20.99 13.79 6.55
N PRO A 290 20.71 14.63 7.59
CA PRO A 290 20.56 16.08 7.44
C PRO A 290 21.61 16.79 6.60
N ASP A 291 22.89 16.42 6.72
CA ASP A 291 23.98 17.07 5.97
C ASP A 291 24.09 16.63 4.50
N GLY A 292 23.49 15.49 4.15
CA GLY A 292 23.48 14.94 2.80
C GLY A 292 24.73 14.17 2.40
N ASP A 293 25.60 13.87 3.35
CA ASP A 293 26.76 13.00 3.21
C ASP A 293 26.59 11.76 4.09
N PRO A 294 26.13 10.62 3.53
CA PRO A 294 25.83 9.43 4.32
C PRO A 294 27.06 8.85 5.05
N THR A 295 28.29 9.27 4.67
CA THR A 295 29.54 8.79 5.27
C THR A 295 29.88 9.48 6.61
N THR A 296 29.25 10.61 6.92
CA THR A 296 29.51 11.38 8.15
C THR A 296 28.83 10.78 9.37
N HIS A 297 27.83 9.92 9.17
CA HIS A 297 27.02 9.30 10.22
C HIS A 297 26.46 10.33 11.21
N ASP A 298 25.59 11.20 10.70
CA ASP A 298 25.07 12.38 11.40
C ASP A 298 24.66 12.11 12.85
N ALA A 299 25.01 13.07 13.72
CA ALA A 299 24.62 13.04 15.13
C ALA A 299 23.12 13.38 15.27
N MET A 300 22.41 12.52 15.99
CA MET A 300 20.99 12.64 16.29
C MET A 300 20.78 13.04 17.76
N GLY A 301 19.52 13.24 18.13
CA GLY A 301 19.13 13.55 19.51
C GLY A 301 19.36 12.40 20.49
N SER A 302 18.93 12.63 21.72
CA SER A 302 18.88 11.62 22.78
C SER A 302 17.44 11.31 23.14
N ASP A 303 17.18 10.03 23.42
CA ASP A 303 15.90 9.59 23.95
C ASP A 303 15.85 9.81 25.49
N THR A 304 14.90 9.18 26.18
CA THR A 304 14.72 9.26 27.64
C THR A 304 15.92 8.74 28.45
N ASP A 305 16.78 7.92 27.83
CA ASP A 305 18.04 7.43 28.39
C ASP A 305 19.15 8.49 28.45
N GLY A 306 18.97 9.63 27.75
CA GLY A 306 19.95 10.70 27.65
C GLY A 306 21.17 10.35 26.78
N VAL A 307 21.14 9.22 26.06
CA VAL A 307 22.24 8.78 25.20
C VAL A 307 22.08 9.42 23.82
N LYS A 308 23.09 10.15 23.37
CA LYS A 308 23.13 10.67 21.99
C LYS A 308 23.23 9.52 21.01
N THR A 309 22.49 9.63 19.92
CA THR A 309 22.47 8.64 18.85
C THR A 309 23.15 9.18 17.59
N THR A 310 23.48 8.30 16.65
CA THR A 310 23.90 8.65 15.27
C THR A 310 23.01 7.93 14.27
N ALA A 311 23.18 8.17 12.97
CA ALA A 311 22.48 7.42 11.92
C ALA A 311 23.45 6.82 10.90
N ASN A 312 23.04 5.71 10.29
CA ASN A 312 23.71 5.08 9.16
C ASN A 312 22.68 4.72 8.09
N THR A 313 22.70 5.49 6.99
CA THR A 313 21.84 5.27 5.83
C THR A 313 22.56 4.55 4.68
N GLU A 314 23.73 3.96 4.94
CA GLU A 314 24.45 3.12 3.98
C GLU A 314 24.14 1.64 4.18
N ASP A 315 23.89 1.23 5.43
CA ASP A 315 23.47 -0.13 5.77
C ASP A 315 22.00 -0.35 5.39
N LYS A 316 21.80 -1.19 4.38
CA LYS A 316 20.49 -1.53 3.83
C LYS A 316 19.85 -2.74 4.51
N THR A 317 20.57 -3.39 5.41
CA THR A 317 20.14 -4.63 6.06
C THR A 317 19.36 -4.39 7.35
N LYS A 318 19.45 -3.17 7.91
CA LYS A 318 18.89 -2.80 9.21
C LYS A 318 17.86 -1.68 9.15
N VAL A 319 17.03 -1.63 10.19
CA VAL A 319 16.02 -0.60 10.41
C VAL A 319 15.85 -0.32 11.91
N GLY A 320 15.49 0.91 12.25
CA GLY A 320 15.28 1.33 13.63
C GLY A 320 16.59 1.59 14.38
N ARG A 321 16.49 1.74 15.70
CA ARG A 321 17.62 2.03 16.59
C ARG A 321 18.29 0.73 17.08
N HIS A 322 19.57 0.55 16.75
CA HIS A 322 20.43 -0.54 17.23
C HIS A 322 21.72 0.04 17.80
N ASP A 323 22.09 -0.33 19.02
CA ASP A 323 23.35 0.14 19.66
C ASP A 323 23.59 1.65 19.55
N ASN A 324 22.51 2.44 19.68
CA ASN A 324 22.48 3.91 19.54
C ASN A 324 22.72 4.46 18.13
N VAL A 325 22.61 3.61 17.10
CA VAL A 325 22.66 3.97 15.69
C VAL A 325 21.29 3.74 15.05
N TRP A 326 20.79 4.71 14.30
CA TRP A 326 19.56 4.64 13.54
C TRP A 326 19.79 4.11 12.13
N TYR A 327 18.96 3.17 11.71
CA TYR A 327 18.98 2.55 10.39
C TYR A 327 17.60 2.64 9.73
N SER A 328 17.55 2.55 8.42
CA SER A 328 16.33 2.78 7.64
C SER A 328 16.35 2.07 6.29
N PHE A 329 16.99 0.91 6.19
CA PHE A 329 17.19 0.19 4.93
C PHE A 329 17.82 1.05 3.82
N GLY A 330 18.71 1.97 4.22
CA GLY A 330 19.36 2.93 3.32
C GLY A 330 18.51 4.14 2.91
N TYR A 331 17.35 4.36 3.52
CA TYR A 331 16.51 5.53 3.23
C TYR A 331 16.91 6.73 4.09
N ARG A 332 17.27 7.85 3.48
CA ARG A 332 17.45 9.12 4.20
C ARG A 332 16.19 9.56 4.95
N TYR A 333 15.01 9.40 4.34
CA TYR A 333 13.77 9.94 4.87
C TYR A 333 12.84 8.83 5.34
N VAL A 334 12.30 9.00 6.56
CA VAL A 334 11.29 8.11 7.15
C VAL A 334 10.10 8.94 7.60
N MET A 335 8.88 8.49 7.28
CA MET A 335 7.64 9.12 7.71
C MET A 335 6.88 8.13 8.61
N PRO A 336 6.79 8.38 9.93
CA PRO A 336 6.11 7.47 10.84
C PRO A 336 4.59 7.59 10.72
N GLN A 337 3.91 6.46 10.86
CA GLN A 337 2.46 6.39 11.02
C GLN A 337 2.05 7.22 12.25
N VAL A 338 1.08 8.11 12.09
CA VAL A 338 0.57 8.98 13.17
C VAL A 338 -0.82 8.56 13.65
N ALA A 339 -1.57 7.83 12.83
CA ALA A 339 -2.86 7.28 13.20
C ALA A 339 -3.27 6.16 12.23
N ALA A 340 -4.38 5.50 12.54
CA ALA A 340 -5.02 4.50 11.73
C ALA A 340 -6.54 4.61 11.82
N TRP A 341 -7.21 4.08 10.79
CA TRP A 341 -8.64 3.80 10.74
C TRP A 341 -8.81 2.34 10.39
N LYS A 342 -9.64 1.60 11.14
CA LYS A 342 -9.94 0.20 10.85
C LYS A 342 -11.34 0.01 10.32
N PHE A 343 -11.56 -1.00 9.48
CA PHE A 343 -12.93 -1.40 9.16
C PHE A 343 -13.65 -1.90 10.41
N LYS A 344 -14.84 -1.36 10.65
CA LYS A 344 -15.72 -1.80 11.73
C LYS A 344 -16.38 -3.13 11.41
N ALA A 345 -16.75 -3.32 10.15
CA ALA A 345 -17.30 -4.58 9.68
C ALA A 345 -16.24 -5.69 9.77
N THR A 346 -16.68 -6.93 9.90
CA THR A 346 -15.78 -8.10 9.97
C THR A 346 -15.26 -8.45 8.58
N GLN A 347 -13.96 -8.67 8.47
CA GLN A 347 -13.27 -9.17 7.31
C GLN A 347 -13.57 -10.66 7.12
N SER A 348 -14.28 -10.99 6.04
CA SER A 348 -14.72 -12.36 5.74
C SER A 348 -14.44 -12.75 4.28
N ASN A 349 -13.63 -11.96 3.58
CA ASN A 349 -13.21 -12.26 2.21
C ASN A 349 -12.26 -13.48 2.20
N PRO A 350 -12.43 -14.45 1.29
CA PRO A 350 -11.60 -15.65 1.25
C PRO A 350 -10.09 -15.33 1.18
N ALA A 351 -9.28 -16.05 1.95
CA ALA A 351 -7.83 -15.96 1.87
C ALA A 351 -7.31 -16.58 0.56
N GLY A 352 -6.20 -16.06 0.03
CA GLY A 352 -5.57 -16.58 -1.20
C GLY A 352 -6.43 -16.44 -2.47
N SER A 353 -7.48 -15.61 -2.44
CA SER A 353 -8.39 -15.43 -3.56
C SER A 353 -8.69 -13.96 -3.83
N TYR A 354 -8.90 -13.65 -5.11
CA TYR A 354 -9.41 -12.35 -5.55
C TYR A 354 -10.92 -12.21 -5.36
N ALA A 355 -11.63 -13.27 -4.98
CA ALA A 355 -13.06 -13.23 -4.70
C ALA A 355 -13.40 -12.36 -3.50
N CYS A 356 -14.61 -11.81 -3.50
CA CYS A 356 -15.14 -10.99 -2.42
C CYS A 356 -16.50 -11.48 -1.94
N VAL A 357 -16.74 -11.37 -0.65
CA VAL A 357 -18.09 -11.42 -0.10
C VAL A 357 -18.88 -10.20 -0.59
N SER A 358 -20.20 -10.34 -0.65
CA SER A 358 -21.07 -9.25 -1.10
C SER A 358 -21.28 -8.16 -0.04
N THR A 359 -21.18 -8.51 1.24
CA THR A 359 -21.36 -7.60 2.39
C THR A 359 -20.31 -7.85 3.45
N GLY A 360 -20.08 -6.90 4.36
CA GLY A 360 -18.98 -6.93 5.33
C GLY A 360 -17.77 -6.12 4.87
N ALA A 361 -16.66 -6.16 5.60
CA ALA A 361 -15.52 -5.28 5.33
C ALA A 361 -14.98 -5.44 3.89
N PRO A 362 -14.66 -4.34 3.20
CA PRO A 362 -14.11 -4.39 1.86
C PRO A 362 -12.64 -4.86 1.85
N LYS A 363 -12.15 -5.19 0.64
CA LYS A 363 -10.71 -5.29 0.35
C LYS A 363 -10.23 -4.01 -0.33
N ALA A 364 -10.09 -2.92 0.43
CA ALA A 364 -9.79 -1.59 -0.09
C ALA A 364 -8.47 -1.54 -0.88
N SER A 365 -8.57 -1.60 -2.21
CA SER A 365 -7.42 -1.75 -3.10
C SER A 365 -7.01 -0.45 -3.75
N TYR A 366 -7.75 0.64 -3.52
CA TYR A 366 -7.44 1.97 -4.03
C TYR A 366 -8.23 3.02 -3.25
N VAL A 367 -7.67 4.24 -3.18
CA VAL A 367 -8.32 5.41 -2.60
C VAL A 367 -7.94 6.64 -3.38
N SER A 368 -8.89 7.54 -3.62
CA SER A 368 -8.67 8.81 -4.31
C SER A 368 -9.52 9.91 -3.70
N LEU A 369 -9.43 11.12 -4.26
CA LEU A 369 -10.16 12.28 -3.76
C LEU A 369 -11.01 12.93 -4.86
N ASP A 370 -12.27 13.20 -4.54
CA ASP A 370 -13.18 14.03 -5.33
C ASP A 370 -13.27 15.43 -4.72
N ARG A 371 -12.49 16.34 -5.31
CA ARG A 371 -12.43 17.77 -5.00
C ARG A 371 -13.42 18.61 -5.81
N SER A 372 -14.26 17.96 -6.63
CA SER A 372 -15.31 18.64 -7.41
C SER A 372 -16.64 18.77 -6.65
N THR A 373 -16.69 18.24 -5.43
CA THR A 373 -17.85 18.26 -4.55
C THR A 373 -17.59 19.12 -3.33
N THR A 374 -18.66 19.50 -2.62
CA THR A 374 -18.55 20.18 -1.33
C THR A 374 -19.49 19.48 -0.34
N PRO A 375 -18.97 18.90 0.74
CA PRO A 375 -17.55 18.81 1.12
C PRO A 375 -16.75 17.92 0.18
N ASP A 376 -15.42 18.08 0.18
CA ASP A 376 -14.49 17.17 -0.50
C ASP A 376 -14.69 15.73 -0.02
N ARG A 377 -14.53 14.76 -0.94
CA ARG A 377 -14.85 13.36 -0.64
C ARG A 377 -13.72 12.41 -0.95
N LEU A 378 -13.34 11.60 0.03
CA LEU A 378 -12.48 10.44 -0.20
C LEU A 378 -13.32 9.34 -0.86
N ILE A 379 -12.78 8.73 -1.90
CA ILE A 379 -13.36 7.59 -2.60
C ILE A 379 -12.52 6.36 -2.28
N MET A 380 -13.16 5.25 -1.93
CA MET A 380 -12.49 3.98 -1.60
C MET A 380 -13.21 2.83 -2.28
N GLY A 381 -12.47 1.92 -2.90
CA GLY A 381 -13.07 0.73 -3.49
C GLY A 381 -12.21 -0.51 -3.40
N GLU A 382 -12.80 -1.65 -3.75
CA GLU A 382 -12.18 -2.97 -3.56
C GLU A 382 -11.80 -3.66 -4.87
N TYR A 383 -10.67 -4.36 -4.83
CA TYR A 383 -10.30 -5.31 -5.88
C TYR A 383 -10.99 -6.65 -5.64
N CYS A 384 -11.89 -6.98 -6.56
CA CYS A 384 -12.66 -8.21 -6.53
C CYS A 384 -12.68 -8.85 -7.91
N ARG A 385 -12.56 -10.18 -7.99
CA ARG A 385 -12.90 -10.94 -9.20
C ARG A 385 -14.01 -11.94 -8.86
N PRO A 386 -15.20 -11.84 -9.48
CA PRO A 386 -16.29 -12.78 -9.22
C PRO A 386 -15.89 -14.23 -9.51
N GLN A 387 -16.39 -15.15 -8.70
CA GLN A 387 -16.29 -16.58 -8.94
C GLN A 387 -17.52 -17.31 -8.37
N SER A 388 -17.62 -18.63 -8.59
CA SER A 388 -18.69 -19.43 -7.99
C SER A 388 -18.73 -19.24 -6.47
N GLY A 389 -19.89 -18.88 -5.90
CA GLY A 389 -20.05 -18.60 -4.48
C GLY A 389 -19.82 -17.13 -4.05
N TYR A 390 -19.21 -16.31 -4.92
CA TYR A 390 -18.76 -14.95 -4.60
C TYR A 390 -19.01 -14.02 -5.80
N PRO A 391 -20.23 -13.47 -5.96
CA PRO A 391 -20.63 -12.74 -7.17
C PRO A 391 -20.17 -11.28 -7.19
N SER A 392 -19.55 -10.76 -6.13
CA SER A 392 -19.20 -9.34 -6.04
C SER A 392 -18.18 -8.96 -7.12
N THR A 393 -18.53 -7.94 -7.90
CA THR A 393 -17.69 -7.28 -8.91
C THR A 393 -16.77 -6.20 -8.31
N GLY A 394 -16.83 -6.02 -6.99
CA GLY A 394 -16.21 -4.94 -6.26
C GLY A 394 -17.22 -3.86 -5.90
N ARG A 395 -17.05 -3.28 -4.73
CA ARG A 395 -17.79 -2.15 -4.17
C ARG A 395 -16.91 -0.91 -4.13
N ILE A 396 -17.55 0.23 -4.09
CA ILE A 396 -16.91 1.53 -3.97
C ILE A 396 -17.81 2.45 -3.14
N ALA A 397 -17.22 3.28 -2.29
CA ALA A 397 -17.96 4.18 -1.41
C ALA A 397 -17.24 5.52 -1.27
N SER A 398 -17.99 6.55 -0.89
CA SER A 398 -17.46 7.88 -0.63
C SER A 398 -17.60 8.29 0.83
N PHE A 399 -16.69 9.15 1.31
CA PHE A 399 -16.68 9.69 2.66
C PHE A 399 -16.43 11.19 2.60
N PRO A 400 -17.12 12.05 3.36
CA PRO A 400 -16.66 13.42 3.57
C PRO A 400 -15.29 13.35 4.24
N VAL A 401 -14.24 13.87 3.59
CA VAL A 401 -12.87 13.73 4.12
C VAL A 401 -12.70 14.38 5.49
N ALA A 402 -13.41 15.50 5.73
CA ALA A 402 -13.44 16.19 7.02
C ALA A 402 -13.94 15.29 8.17
N ALA A 403 -14.79 14.30 7.91
CA ALA A 403 -15.24 13.36 8.93
C ALA A 403 -14.09 12.46 9.43
N LEU A 404 -13.08 12.21 8.59
CA LEU A 404 -11.91 11.38 8.90
C LEU A 404 -10.78 12.15 9.62
N GLU A 405 -10.88 13.47 9.75
CA GLU A 405 -9.84 14.28 10.40
C GLU A 405 -9.85 14.10 11.92
N GLY A 406 -11.04 13.95 12.52
CA GLY A 406 -11.21 13.91 13.97
C GLY A 406 -10.68 12.65 14.66
N ARG A 407 -10.64 11.51 13.95
CA ARG A 407 -10.05 10.23 14.42
C ARG A 407 -10.52 9.76 15.79
N SER A 408 -11.74 10.12 16.17
CA SER A 408 -12.27 9.96 17.53
C SER A 408 -13.60 9.21 17.60
N SER A 409 -14.27 9.01 16.47
CA SER A 409 -15.54 8.29 16.38
C SER A 409 -15.66 7.57 15.05
N ASP A 410 -16.59 6.63 14.97
CA ASP A 410 -16.86 5.89 13.74
C ASP A 410 -17.32 6.82 12.61
N VAL A 411 -16.80 6.57 11.40
CA VAL A 411 -17.18 7.28 10.18
C VAL A 411 -17.74 6.27 9.20
N THR A 412 -19.06 6.31 9.01
CA THR A 412 -19.73 5.53 7.97
C THR A 412 -19.60 6.25 6.62
N ALA A 413 -19.49 5.49 5.53
CA ALA A 413 -19.56 6.07 4.20
C ALA A 413 -20.86 6.86 4.03
N GLU A 414 -20.77 7.98 3.32
CA GLU A 414 -21.88 8.90 3.10
C GLU A 414 -21.96 9.23 1.60
N GLY A 415 -23.00 9.93 1.15
CA GLY A 415 -23.14 10.34 -0.25
C GLY A 415 -23.56 9.20 -1.17
N TRP A 416 -22.75 8.14 -1.28
CA TRP A 416 -23.05 6.94 -2.05
C TRP A 416 -22.11 5.77 -1.70
N ALA A 417 -22.63 4.56 -1.89
CA ALA A 417 -21.90 3.31 -1.90
C ALA A 417 -22.55 2.38 -2.91
N ASN A 418 -21.77 1.80 -3.83
CA ASN A 418 -22.29 1.04 -4.96
C ASN A 418 -21.39 -0.14 -5.31
N TYR A 419 -21.97 -1.18 -5.91
CA TYR A 419 -21.23 -2.19 -6.64
C TYR A 419 -20.75 -1.62 -7.98
N LEU A 420 -19.56 -2.00 -8.42
CA LEU A 420 -19.01 -1.57 -9.71
C LEU A 420 -19.67 -2.35 -10.85
N PRO A 421 -20.03 -1.68 -11.96
CA PRO A 421 -20.56 -2.32 -13.17
C PRO A 421 -19.44 -2.93 -14.03
N LEU A 422 -18.52 -3.66 -13.38
CA LEU A 422 -17.43 -4.43 -14.00
C LEU A 422 -17.76 -5.91 -13.93
N THR A 423 -18.32 -6.48 -14.98
CA THR A 423 -18.82 -7.87 -14.98
C THR A 423 -17.79 -8.90 -14.50
N ASN A 424 -16.50 -8.69 -14.82
CA ASN A 424 -15.41 -9.58 -14.42
C ASN A 424 -14.62 -9.05 -13.20
N GLY A 425 -15.08 -7.95 -12.60
CA GLY A 425 -14.38 -7.22 -11.54
C GLY A 425 -13.03 -6.68 -12.00
N GLY A 426 -12.03 -6.69 -11.11
CA GLY A 426 -10.65 -6.29 -11.41
C GLY A 426 -10.39 -4.79 -11.35
N ALA A 427 -11.19 -4.01 -10.61
CA ALA A 427 -10.95 -2.59 -10.41
C ALA A 427 -9.63 -2.34 -9.67
N GLN A 428 -8.74 -1.55 -10.25
CA GLN A 428 -7.42 -1.17 -9.73
C GLN A 428 -7.25 0.34 -9.85
N GLY A 429 -7.93 1.10 -9.00
CA GLY A 429 -7.97 2.55 -9.07
C GLY A 429 -9.30 3.10 -9.55
N ALA A 430 -9.80 4.11 -8.85
CA ALA A 430 -10.99 4.84 -9.22
C ALA A 430 -10.85 6.30 -8.81
N ALA A 431 -11.32 7.25 -9.62
CA ALA A 431 -11.41 8.65 -9.23
C ALA A 431 -12.75 9.23 -9.69
N ALA A 432 -13.37 10.06 -8.85
CA ALA A 432 -14.58 10.79 -9.20
C ALA A 432 -14.26 12.27 -9.46
N TYR A 433 -14.86 12.82 -10.51
CA TYR A 433 -14.71 14.23 -10.87
C TYR A 433 -15.90 14.71 -11.69
N ASN A 434 -16.50 15.84 -11.28
CA ASN A 434 -17.65 16.47 -11.92
C ASN A 434 -18.80 15.50 -12.23
N GLY A 435 -19.15 14.65 -11.25
CA GLY A 435 -20.25 13.69 -11.35
C GLY A 435 -19.99 12.48 -12.24
N LYS A 436 -18.75 12.28 -12.70
CA LYS A 436 -18.30 11.07 -13.39
C LYS A 436 -17.39 10.25 -12.50
N LEU A 437 -17.39 8.94 -12.68
CA LEU A 437 -16.45 8.02 -12.05
C LEU A 437 -15.58 7.37 -13.13
N TYR A 438 -14.27 7.50 -12.99
CA TYR A 438 -13.25 6.84 -13.81
C TYR A 438 -12.73 5.63 -13.04
N VAL A 439 -12.59 4.47 -13.68
CA VAL A 439 -12.13 3.24 -13.03
C VAL A 439 -11.20 2.47 -13.94
N ASN A 440 -9.99 2.18 -13.46
CA ASN A 440 -9.08 1.26 -14.12
C ASN A 440 -9.51 -0.19 -13.84
N GLU A 441 -9.58 -1.01 -14.88
CA GLU A 441 -9.78 -2.46 -14.82
C GLU A 441 -8.49 -3.15 -15.25
N SER A 442 -7.93 -3.95 -14.34
CA SER A 442 -6.76 -4.78 -14.60
C SER A 442 -7.10 -5.97 -15.50
N LYS A 443 -6.29 -6.12 -16.56
CA LYS A 443 -6.29 -7.28 -17.45
C LYS A 443 -5.09 -8.20 -17.20
N GLY A 444 -4.42 -8.04 -16.06
CA GLY A 444 -3.18 -8.75 -15.73
C GLY A 444 -1.99 -8.29 -16.58
N THR A 445 -0.99 -9.15 -16.72
CA THR A 445 0.27 -8.87 -17.43
C THR A 445 0.14 -8.94 -18.96
N ASP A 446 -0.89 -9.63 -19.47
CA ASP A 446 -0.86 -10.13 -20.84
C ASP A 446 -1.48 -9.18 -21.87
N GLU A 447 -2.27 -8.20 -21.43
CA GLU A 447 -2.77 -7.14 -22.32
C GLU A 447 -2.93 -5.78 -21.60
N PRO A 448 -2.94 -4.65 -22.35
CA PRO A 448 -3.21 -3.34 -21.79
C PRO A 448 -4.57 -3.29 -21.07
N GLY A 449 -4.60 -2.57 -19.95
CA GLY A 449 -5.78 -2.41 -19.09
C GLY A 449 -6.92 -1.66 -19.79
N ASN A 450 -8.05 -1.56 -19.09
CA ASN A 450 -9.21 -0.78 -19.54
C ASN A 450 -9.46 0.37 -18.55
N LEU A 451 -9.66 1.58 -19.04
CA LEU A 451 -10.17 2.71 -18.28
C LEU A 451 -11.64 2.91 -18.62
N TRP A 452 -12.51 2.64 -17.65
CA TRP A 452 -13.95 2.80 -17.75
C TRP A 452 -14.40 4.15 -17.23
N ARG A 453 -15.50 4.64 -17.80
CA ARG A 453 -16.18 5.87 -17.42
C ARG A 453 -17.61 5.54 -17.05
N TYR A 454 -18.07 6.05 -15.91
CA TYR A 454 -19.42 5.83 -15.40
C TYR A 454 -20.10 7.14 -15.08
N GLY A 455 -21.41 7.18 -15.31
CA GLY A 455 -22.31 8.21 -14.80
C GLY A 455 -23.33 7.62 -13.83
N TRP A 456 -24.27 8.44 -13.39
CA TRP A 456 -25.32 8.07 -12.45
C TRP A 456 -26.70 8.04 -13.12
N SER A 457 -27.49 7.02 -12.85
CA SER A 457 -28.90 6.93 -13.25
C SER A 457 -29.71 6.23 -12.16
N ASN A 458 -30.67 6.95 -11.57
CA ASN A 458 -31.53 6.44 -10.48
C ASN A 458 -30.73 5.78 -9.34
N GLY A 459 -29.64 6.42 -8.89
CA GLY A 459 -28.77 5.91 -7.82
C GLY A 459 -27.84 4.76 -8.24
N ARG A 460 -27.82 4.38 -9.51
CA ARG A 460 -26.95 3.32 -10.05
C ARG A 460 -25.81 3.91 -10.89
N LEU A 461 -24.64 3.29 -10.80
CA LEU A 461 -23.55 3.49 -11.75
C LEU A 461 -23.91 2.86 -13.09
N VAL A 462 -23.80 3.64 -14.16
CA VAL A 462 -24.07 3.21 -15.53
C VAL A 462 -22.89 3.55 -16.42
N THR A 463 -22.48 2.59 -17.25
CA THR A 463 -21.37 2.77 -18.20
C THR A 463 -21.65 3.91 -19.17
N ASN A 464 -20.64 4.77 -19.35
CA ASN A 464 -20.65 5.85 -20.30
C ASN A 464 -19.60 5.57 -21.39
N GLY A 465 -20.08 5.11 -22.54
CA GLY A 465 -19.22 4.75 -23.68
C GLY A 465 -18.50 3.41 -23.53
N SER A 466 -17.48 3.20 -24.36
CA SER A 466 -16.63 2.02 -24.34
C SER A 466 -15.42 2.18 -23.42
N ALA A 467 -14.77 1.08 -23.04
CA ALA A 467 -13.47 1.18 -22.36
C ALA A 467 -12.43 1.87 -23.25
N VAL A 468 -11.63 2.75 -22.66
CA VAL A 468 -10.40 3.26 -23.29
C VAL A 468 -9.26 2.35 -22.87
N LYS A 469 -8.45 1.86 -23.82
CA LYS A 469 -7.26 1.09 -23.46
C LYS A 469 -6.25 1.99 -22.72
N THR A 470 -5.64 1.45 -21.67
CA THR A 470 -4.62 2.12 -20.85
C THR A 470 -3.43 1.19 -20.61
N ALA A 471 -2.39 1.66 -19.91
CA ALA A 471 -1.21 0.89 -19.55
C ALA A 471 -1.54 -0.51 -18.98
N ARG A 472 -0.65 -1.47 -19.22
CA ARG A 472 -0.64 -2.75 -18.50
C ARG A 472 -0.37 -2.51 -17.02
N GLY A 473 -1.10 -3.24 -16.16
CA GLY A 473 -1.04 -3.03 -14.71
C GLY A 473 -1.40 -1.60 -14.31
N ALA A 474 -2.37 -0.96 -14.97
CA ALA A 474 -2.84 0.35 -14.55
C ALA A 474 -3.43 0.27 -13.13
N GLU A 475 -2.89 1.09 -12.22
CA GLU A 475 -3.29 1.13 -10.81
C GLU A 475 -4.02 2.43 -10.48
N ASP A 476 -3.86 2.94 -9.26
CA ASP A 476 -4.64 4.02 -8.66
C ASP A 476 -4.77 5.29 -9.53
N LEU A 477 -5.79 6.09 -9.24
CA LEU A 477 -6.17 7.26 -10.03
C LEU A 477 -6.17 8.54 -9.20
N TYR A 478 -5.59 9.60 -9.77
CA TYR A 478 -5.51 10.94 -9.17
C TYR A 478 -5.95 12.01 -10.18
N VAL A 479 -6.69 13.02 -9.73
CA VAL A 479 -7.12 14.14 -10.58
C VAL A 479 -6.29 15.39 -10.28
N GLU A 480 -5.47 15.80 -11.25
CA GLU A 480 -4.77 17.08 -11.20
C GLU A 480 -5.66 18.17 -11.83
N ARG A 481 -6.29 18.99 -10.99
CA ARG A 481 -7.35 19.93 -11.39
C ARG A 481 -6.83 21.04 -12.31
N SER A 482 -5.72 21.68 -11.98
CA SER A 482 -5.17 22.81 -12.77
C SER A 482 -4.88 22.45 -14.22
N THR A 483 -4.48 21.20 -14.49
CA THR A 483 -4.15 20.74 -15.83
C THR A 483 -5.26 19.90 -16.46
N GLY A 484 -6.31 19.55 -15.71
CA GLY A 484 -7.39 18.68 -16.14
C GLY A 484 -6.89 17.29 -16.54
N ARG A 485 -5.95 16.72 -15.77
CA ARG A 485 -5.39 15.40 -16.03
C ARG A 485 -5.86 14.37 -15.02
N LEU A 486 -6.20 13.19 -15.54
CA LEU A 486 -6.35 11.97 -14.76
C LEU A 486 -5.01 11.23 -14.82
N TRP A 487 -4.30 11.21 -13.71
CA TRP A 487 -3.03 10.52 -13.54
C TRP A 487 -3.23 9.08 -13.07
N SER A 488 -2.29 8.23 -13.44
CA SER A 488 -2.16 6.85 -13.00
C SER A 488 -0.70 6.40 -13.15
N LEU A 489 -0.44 5.15 -12.82
CA LEU A 489 0.85 4.50 -12.91
C LEU A 489 0.68 3.06 -13.39
N SER A 490 1.77 2.42 -13.78
CA SER A 490 1.77 0.99 -14.14
C SER A 490 2.50 0.13 -13.11
N GLU A 491 1.90 -0.98 -12.70
CA GLU A 491 2.43 -1.99 -11.78
C GLU A 491 3.31 -3.02 -12.49
N HIS A 492 2.90 -3.51 -13.66
CA HIS A 492 3.50 -4.70 -14.25
C HIS A 492 4.74 -4.39 -15.09
N ARG A 493 5.76 -5.26 -14.96
CA ARG A 493 6.83 -5.47 -15.95
C ARG A 493 6.76 -6.94 -16.42
N PRO A 494 6.94 -7.26 -17.70
CA PRO A 494 7.04 -8.63 -18.15
C PRO A 494 8.46 -9.14 -17.91
N GLY A 495 8.58 -10.44 -17.64
CA GLY A 495 9.85 -11.13 -17.61
C GLY A 495 10.39 -11.42 -16.20
N SER A 496 10.86 -12.67 -16.04
CA SER A 496 11.63 -13.13 -14.88
C SER A 496 13.09 -12.66 -14.90
N ALA A 497 13.58 -12.13 -16.03
CA ALA A 497 14.95 -11.64 -16.18
C ALA A 497 15.13 -10.26 -15.54
N SER A 498 16.24 -10.08 -14.83
CA SER A 498 16.62 -8.84 -14.14
C SER A 498 17.07 -7.72 -15.08
N ASP A 499 17.46 -8.04 -16.31
CA ASP A 499 18.18 -7.14 -17.21
C ASP A 499 17.35 -6.59 -18.38
N CYS A 500 16.09 -7.01 -18.54
CA CYS A 500 15.23 -6.53 -19.61
C CYS A 500 15.88 -6.71 -21.01
N THR A 501 16.69 -7.76 -21.23
CA THR A 501 17.42 -8.00 -22.49
C THR A 501 16.74 -8.97 -23.44
N ALA A 502 15.53 -9.43 -23.15
CA ALA A 502 14.75 -10.23 -24.10
C ALA A 502 14.63 -9.46 -25.41
N ASN A 503 15.34 -9.94 -26.42
CA ASN A 503 15.46 -9.32 -27.73
C ASN A 503 14.08 -9.00 -28.29
N ARG A 504 14.02 -7.93 -29.10
CA ARG A 504 12.95 -7.68 -30.08
C ARG A 504 12.79 -8.96 -30.91
N ASP A 505 11.87 -9.83 -30.56
CA ASP A 505 11.55 -10.96 -31.41
C ASP A 505 10.80 -10.40 -32.62
N ALA A 506 11.40 -10.51 -33.81
CA ALA A 506 10.78 -10.06 -35.05
C ALA A 506 9.52 -10.89 -35.40
N ALA A 507 9.31 -12.02 -34.72
CA ALA A 507 8.15 -12.89 -34.88
C ALA A 507 7.02 -12.67 -33.85
N ASP A 508 7.23 -11.86 -32.80
CA ASP A 508 6.20 -11.48 -31.80
C ASP A 508 5.90 -9.97 -31.81
N PRO A 509 5.06 -9.50 -32.74
CA PRO A 509 4.68 -8.08 -32.82
C PRO A 509 3.69 -7.62 -31.73
N VAL A 510 3.30 -8.46 -30.74
CA VAL A 510 2.09 -8.22 -29.92
C VAL A 510 2.31 -7.97 -28.42
N GLY A 511 3.48 -8.20 -27.77
CA GLY A 511 3.48 -7.95 -26.31
C GLY A 511 4.71 -8.10 -25.42
N THR A 512 5.95 -8.14 -25.91
CA THR A 512 7.11 -8.45 -25.05
C THR A 512 8.11 -7.31 -24.80
N ASP A 513 7.96 -6.12 -25.41
CA ASP A 513 8.93 -4.99 -25.26
C ASP A 513 8.39 -3.83 -24.38
N TYR A 514 7.69 -4.16 -23.31
CA TYR A 514 7.48 -3.22 -22.21
C TYR A 514 8.32 -3.69 -21.04
N CYS A 515 9.04 -2.83 -20.33
CA CYS A 515 9.90 -3.25 -19.21
C CYS A 515 9.91 -2.21 -18.10
N GLN A 516 9.57 -0.97 -18.45
CA GLN A 516 9.63 0.16 -17.55
C GLN A 516 8.23 0.45 -17.05
N ARG A 517 8.10 0.56 -15.73
CA ARG A 517 6.94 1.18 -15.13
C ARG A 517 6.99 2.68 -15.37
N VAL A 518 5.83 3.28 -15.59
CA VAL A 518 5.68 4.69 -15.94
C VAL A 518 4.61 5.33 -15.08
N LEU A 519 4.79 6.62 -14.79
CA LEU A 519 3.69 7.48 -14.35
C LEU A 519 3.13 8.15 -15.59
N TYR A 520 1.81 8.29 -15.70
CA TYR A 520 1.19 8.82 -16.90
C TYR A 520 -0.10 9.57 -16.59
N GLY A 521 -0.48 10.49 -17.47
CA GLY A 521 -1.72 11.25 -17.32
C GLY A 521 -2.46 11.42 -18.64
N HIS A 522 -3.76 11.21 -18.65
CA HIS A 522 -4.63 11.53 -19.78
C HIS A 522 -5.39 12.83 -19.49
N LYS A 523 -5.61 13.66 -20.51
CA LYS A 523 -6.53 14.80 -20.38
C LYS A 523 -7.95 14.28 -20.17
N LEU A 524 -8.63 14.79 -19.15
CA LEU A 524 -10.03 14.48 -18.88
C LEU A 524 -10.92 14.84 -20.08
N SER A 525 -10.64 15.96 -20.74
CA SER A 525 -11.36 16.38 -21.97
C SER A 525 -11.18 15.40 -23.12
N TRP A 526 -10.00 14.79 -23.26
CA TRP A 526 -9.75 13.77 -24.27
C TRP A 526 -10.46 12.46 -23.92
N LEU A 527 -10.37 12.03 -22.65
CA LEU A 527 -11.07 10.84 -22.15
C LEU A 527 -12.58 10.97 -22.34
N ASP A 528 -13.15 12.12 -22.02
CA ASP A 528 -14.58 12.38 -22.14
C ASP A 528 -15.07 12.45 -23.60
N GLY A 529 -14.16 12.71 -24.54
CA GLY A 529 -14.43 12.70 -25.97
C GLY A 529 -14.33 11.30 -26.62
N GLN A 530 -13.85 10.29 -25.90
CA GLN A 530 -13.76 8.93 -26.44
C GLN A 530 -15.14 8.25 -26.53
N PRO A 531 -15.36 7.35 -27.52
CA PRO A 531 -16.63 6.64 -27.70
C PRO A 531 -17.12 5.83 -26.51
#